data_AF-A0AAN7FAQ4-F1
#
_entry.id   AF-A0AAN7FAQ4-F1
#
_cell.length_a   1.000
_cell.length_b   1.000
_cell.length_c   1.000
_cell.angle_alpha   90.00
_cell.angle_beta   90.00
_cell.angle_gamma   90.00
#
_symmetry.space_group_name_H-M   'P 1'
#
loop_
_entity.id
_entity.type
_entity.pdbx_description
1 polymer ?
#
loop_
_entity_poly.entity_id
_entity_poly.type
_entity_poly.pdbx_seq_one_letter_code
_entity_poly.pdbx_strand_id
1 'polypeptide(L)'
;MYSLSGFPSFGTIRTKPTTLAKRNRSTKKPQLIRAMRAVVQRVASASVEVEGRIVSEIGPGLLVLVGLHESDSDSDADYICRKVLNMRLFPNESTGKGWDHNVMQKNYEVLLVSQFTLYGILKGNKPDFHVAMPPQTAKPFYASLVERFQKSYKPDAIKDGVFGAMMQVNLVNDGPVTMQLDSHSPKNTNDAVEES
;
A
#
# COMPACT_ATOMS: atom_id res chain seq x y z
N MET A 1 -5.89 -69.87 -27.42
CA MET A 1 -6.47 -69.58 -28.75
C MET A 1 -7.92 -69.17 -28.57
N TYR A 2 -8.26 -67.88 -28.65
CA TYR A 2 -9.62 -67.43 -28.99
C TYR A 2 -9.56 -66.04 -29.65
N SER A 3 -9.89 -66.06 -30.94
CA SER A 3 -10.54 -65.09 -31.83
C SER A 3 -10.48 -63.58 -31.55
N LEU A 4 -9.83 -62.84 -32.45
CA LEU A 4 -10.00 -61.41 -32.70
C LEU A 4 -11.08 -61.22 -33.79
N SER A 5 -12.19 -60.55 -33.49
CA SER A 5 -13.07 -59.98 -34.52
C SER A 5 -13.99 -58.90 -33.93
N GLY A 6 -13.89 -57.67 -34.44
CA GLY A 6 -14.91 -56.64 -34.25
C GLY A 6 -14.38 -55.20 -34.17
N PHE A 7 -13.89 -54.63 -35.27
CA PHE A 7 -13.75 -53.18 -35.40
C PHE A 7 -14.98 -52.61 -36.12
N PRO A 8 -15.69 -51.60 -35.57
CA PRO A 8 -16.71 -50.88 -36.32
C PRO A 8 -16.10 -49.76 -37.16
N SER A 9 -16.71 -49.55 -38.32
CA SER A 9 -16.38 -48.56 -39.36
C SER A 9 -16.39 -47.12 -38.85
N PHE A 10 -15.34 -46.35 -39.16
CA PHE A 10 -15.29 -44.90 -38.93
C PHE A 10 -16.22 -44.16 -39.91
N GLY A 11 -17.25 -43.51 -39.38
CA GLY A 11 -18.05 -42.53 -40.12
C GLY A 11 -17.28 -41.23 -40.33
N THR A 12 -17.34 -40.69 -41.55
CA THR A 12 -16.68 -39.43 -41.93
C THR A 12 -17.34 -38.24 -41.25
N ILE A 13 -16.67 -37.64 -40.26
CA ILE A 13 -17.12 -36.39 -39.62
C ILE A 13 -16.77 -35.23 -40.55
N ARG A 14 -17.80 -34.62 -41.15
CA ARG A 14 -17.69 -33.40 -41.94
C ARG A 14 -17.55 -32.20 -40.99
N THR A 15 -16.34 -31.69 -40.79
CA THR A 15 -16.11 -30.48 -39.99
C THR A 15 -16.53 -29.24 -40.80
N LYS A 16 -17.43 -28.43 -40.25
CA LYS A 16 -17.69 -27.09 -40.78
C LYS A 16 -16.52 -26.17 -40.40
N PRO A 17 -16.08 -25.25 -41.27
CA PRO A 17 -15.03 -24.31 -40.94
C PRO A 17 -15.60 -23.29 -39.95
N THR A 18 -15.19 -23.40 -38.69
CA THR A 18 -15.51 -22.41 -37.66
C THR A 18 -14.64 -21.18 -37.91
N THR A 19 -15.25 -20.09 -38.36
CA THR A 19 -14.61 -18.78 -38.44
C THR A 19 -14.16 -18.35 -37.04
N LEU A 20 -12.84 -18.29 -36.83
CA LEU A 20 -12.24 -17.77 -35.60
C LEU A 20 -12.56 -16.25 -35.53
N ALA A 21 -13.58 -15.89 -34.75
CA ALA A 21 -13.84 -14.50 -34.42
C ALA A 21 -12.60 -13.93 -33.69
N LYS A 22 -11.95 -12.93 -34.28
CA LYS A 22 -10.88 -12.15 -33.65
C LYS A 22 -11.44 -11.51 -32.38
N ARG A 23 -11.13 -12.13 -31.24
CA ARG A 23 -11.47 -11.63 -29.91
C ARG A 23 -10.67 -10.35 -29.69
N ASN A 24 -11.32 -9.20 -29.84
CA ASN A 24 -10.76 -7.89 -29.53
C ASN A 24 -10.40 -7.86 -28.03
N ARG A 25 -9.14 -8.17 -27.70
CA ARG A 25 -8.60 -7.90 -26.36
C ARG A 25 -8.47 -6.38 -26.25
N SER A 26 -9.46 -5.75 -25.62
CA SER A 26 -9.29 -4.40 -25.09
C SER A 26 -8.06 -4.41 -24.19
N THR A 27 -6.94 -3.90 -24.69
CA THR A 27 -5.77 -3.58 -23.89
C THR A 27 -6.15 -2.37 -23.05
N LYS A 28 -6.82 -2.59 -21.92
CA LYS A 28 -6.91 -1.54 -20.90
C LYS A 28 -5.46 -1.17 -20.58
N LYS A 29 -5.04 0.05 -20.96
CA LYS A 29 -3.77 0.60 -20.49
C LYS A 29 -3.76 0.42 -18.97
N PRO A 30 -2.66 -0.07 -18.36
CA PRO A 30 -2.59 -0.15 -16.92
C PRO A 30 -2.91 1.24 -16.38
N GLN A 31 -3.96 1.33 -15.54
CA GLN A 31 -4.31 2.59 -14.93
C GLN A 31 -3.11 3.02 -14.08
N LEU A 32 -2.46 4.09 -14.50
CA LEU A 32 -1.44 4.75 -13.71
C LEU A 32 -2.15 5.26 -12.46
N ILE A 33 -1.80 4.72 -11.29
CA ILE A 33 -2.38 5.15 -10.02
C ILE A 33 -1.85 6.56 -9.74
N ARG A 34 -2.77 7.52 -9.71
CA ARG A 34 -2.54 8.93 -9.40
C ARG A 34 -3.03 9.21 -8.00
N ALA A 35 -2.33 8.67 -7.01
CA ALA A 35 -2.77 8.68 -5.63
C ALA A 35 -1.58 8.66 -4.70
N MET A 36 -1.71 9.33 -3.55
CA MET A 36 -0.82 9.16 -2.42
C MET A 36 -0.84 7.70 -1.99
N ARG A 37 0.33 7.16 -1.70
CA ARG A 37 0.51 5.75 -1.33
C ARG A 37 1.04 5.62 0.07
N ALA A 38 0.56 4.62 0.79
CA ALA A 38 1.19 4.19 2.03
C ALA A 38 1.30 2.67 2.08
N VAL A 39 2.46 2.18 2.52
CA VAL A 39 2.64 0.80 3.00
C VAL A 39 2.72 0.87 4.52
N VAL A 40 1.69 0.34 5.18
CA VAL A 40 1.55 0.36 6.63
C VAL A 40 1.87 -1.02 7.18
N GLN A 41 2.83 -1.10 8.08
CA GLN A 41 3.31 -2.34 8.68
C GLN A 41 3.10 -2.29 10.18
N ARG A 42 2.47 -3.32 10.74
CA ARG A 42 2.37 -3.46 12.20
C ARG A 42 3.71 -3.95 12.73
N VAL A 43 4.25 -3.24 13.72
CA VAL A 43 5.59 -3.51 14.24
C VAL A 43 5.56 -3.65 15.76
N ALA A 44 6.40 -4.55 16.28
CA ALA A 44 6.74 -4.59 17.70
C ALA A 44 7.74 -3.48 18.07
N SER A 45 8.59 -3.09 17.12
CA SER A 45 9.48 -1.94 17.18
C SER A 45 9.95 -1.56 15.77
N ALA A 46 10.32 -0.29 15.58
CA ALA A 46 10.98 0.17 14.36
C ALA A 46 11.89 1.36 14.65
N SER A 47 12.96 1.52 13.88
CA SER A 47 13.87 2.64 14.00
C SER A 47 14.43 3.09 12.65
N VAL A 48 14.90 4.33 12.62
CA VAL A 48 15.59 4.94 11.49
C VAL A 48 16.99 5.31 11.94
N GLU A 49 17.98 4.91 11.16
CA GLU A 49 19.37 5.31 11.33
C GLU A 49 19.87 6.11 10.13
N VAL A 50 20.69 7.12 10.41
CA VAL A 50 21.44 7.89 9.42
C VAL A 50 22.90 7.89 9.85
N GLU A 51 23.81 7.51 8.95
CA GLU A 51 25.25 7.43 9.25
C GLU A 51 25.58 6.57 10.50
N GLY A 52 24.82 5.49 10.70
CA GLY A 52 25.00 4.55 11.82
C GLY A 52 24.51 5.07 13.18
N ARG A 53 23.73 6.17 13.20
CA ARG A 53 23.13 6.72 14.42
C ARG A 53 21.61 6.66 14.34
N ILE A 54 20.98 6.18 15.39
CA ILE A 54 19.51 6.20 15.52
C ILE A 54 19.07 7.66 15.62
N VAL A 55 18.26 8.09 14.65
CA VAL A 55 17.66 9.43 14.61
C VAL A 55 16.21 9.43 15.09
N SER A 56 15.57 8.26 15.07
CA SER A 56 14.16 8.09 15.38
C SER A 56 13.86 6.63 15.68
N GLU A 57 13.02 6.36 16.67
CA GLU A 57 12.60 5.01 17.04
C GLU A 57 11.21 5.00 17.68
N ILE A 58 10.54 3.86 17.54
CA ILE A 58 9.25 3.56 18.16
C ILE A 58 9.27 2.15 18.77
N GLY A 59 8.48 1.97 19.82
CA GLY A 59 8.07 0.68 20.35
C GLY A 59 6.94 0.05 19.51
N PRO A 60 5.98 -0.64 20.14
CA PRO A 60 4.83 -1.22 19.45
C PRO A 60 4.03 -0.16 18.70
N GLY A 61 3.65 -0.45 17.46
CA GLY A 61 2.97 0.53 16.65
C GLY A 61 2.94 0.23 15.16
N LEU A 62 3.03 1.29 14.36
CA LEU A 62 2.98 1.24 12.90
C LEU A 62 4.22 1.89 12.28
N LEU A 63 4.93 1.17 11.42
CA LEU A 63 5.85 1.76 10.45
C LEU A 63 5.07 2.07 9.17
N VAL A 64 5.18 3.29 8.67
CA VAL A 64 4.45 3.73 7.48
C VAL A 64 5.43 4.31 6.46
N LEU A 65 5.61 3.59 5.36
CA LEU A 65 6.30 4.10 4.19
C LEU A 65 5.31 4.92 3.37
N VAL A 66 5.53 6.22 3.21
CA VAL A 66 4.62 7.12 2.50
C VAL A 66 5.23 7.63 1.21
N GLY A 67 4.55 7.38 0.09
CA GLY A 67 4.88 7.93 -1.22
C GLY A 67 3.95 9.08 -1.55
N LEU A 68 4.51 10.22 -1.97
CA LEU A 68 3.77 11.37 -2.49
C LEU A 68 3.79 11.37 -4.03
N HIS A 69 2.63 11.41 -4.66
CA HIS A 69 2.45 11.52 -6.10
C HIS A 69 2.47 12.99 -6.53
N GLU A 70 2.91 13.29 -7.76
CA GLU A 70 3.02 14.68 -8.26
C GLU A 70 1.71 15.49 -8.24
N SER A 71 0.57 14.79 -8.23
CA SER A 71 -0.77 15.38 -8.23
C SER A 71 -1.47 15.32 -6.88
N ASP A 72 -0.78 14.90 -5.81
CA ASP A 72 -1.38 14.83 -4.48
C ASP A 72 -1.74 16.22 -3.96
N SER A 73 -2.83 16.25 -3.21
CA SER A 73 -3.41 17.43 -2.58
C SER A 73 -3.60 17.21 -1.09
N ASP A 74 -3.99 18.25 -0.37
CA ASP A 74 -4.23 18.16 1.08
C ASP A 74 -5.29 17.12 1.45
N SER A 75 -6.30 16.89 0.59
CA SER A 75 -7.34 15.89 0.84
C SER A 75 -6.78 14.46 0.79
N ASP A 76 -5.76 14.21 -0.01
CA ASP A 76 -5.04 12.94 -0.06
C ASP A 76 -4.29 12.68 1.24
N ALA A 77 -3.61 13.70 1.75
CA ALA A 77 -2.91 13.67 3.02
C ALA A 77 -3.87 13.40 4.19
N ASP A 78 -5.02 14.10 4.21
CA ASP A 78 -6.05 13.92 5.22
C ASP A 78 -6.66 12.52 5.19
N TYR A 79 -6.91 11.98 3.99
CA TYR A 79 -7.39 10.61 3.82
C TYR A 79 -6.38 9.60 4.38
N ILE A 80 -5.10 9.69 4.01
CA ILE A 80 -4.07 8.75 4.46
C ILE A 80 -3.90 8.85 5.98
N CYS A 81 -3.80 10.06 6.54
CA CYS A 81 -3.71 10.29 7.97
C CYS A 81 -4.87 9.60 8.71
N ARG A 82 -6.11 9.89 8.30
CA ARG A 82 -7.31 9.31 8.91
C ARG A 82 -7.33 7.79 8.81
N LYS A 83 -7.07 7.21 7.63
CA LYS A 83 -7.10 5.74 7.47
C LYS A 83 -6.00 5.08 8.29
N VAL A 84 -4.76 5.58 8.28
CA VAL A 84 -3.66 5.01 9.07
C VAL A 84 -3.99 5.00 10.56
N LEU A 85 -4.44 6.12 11.11
CA LEU A 85 -4.73 6.23 12.55
C LEU A 85 -5.93 5.39 12.99
N ASN A 86 -6.91 5.18 12.11
CA ASN A 86 -8.16 4.50 12.46
C ASN A 86 -8.24 3.03 12.03
N MET A 87 -7.29 2.52 11.24
CA MET A 87 -7.24 1.11 10.86
C MET A 87 -7.13 0.19 12.09
N ARG A 88 -8.02 -0.78 12.17
CA ARG A 88 -8.14 -1.70 13.31
C ARG A 88 -7.21 -2.91 13.14
N LEU A 89 -5.91 -2.70 13.31
CA LEU A 89 -4.87 -3.69 13.05
C LEU A 89 -4.41 -4.48 14.28
N PHE A 90 -4.89 -4.12 15.47
CA PHE A 90 -4.46 -4.72 16.72
C PHE A 90 -5.57 -5.57 17.34
N PRO A 91 -5.19 -6.69 17.99
CA PRO A 91 -6.15 -7.53 18.68
C PRO A 91 -6.69 -6.82 19.92
N ASN A 92 -7.87 -7.23 20.34
CA ASN A 92 -8.43 -6.89 21.64
C ASN A 92 -8.28 -8.09 22.58
N GLU A 93 -7.39 -7.98 23.55
CA GLU A 93 -7.06 -9.05 24.50
C GLU A 93 -8.25 -9.39 25.40
N SER A 94 -9.13 -8.41 25.69
CA SER A 94 -10.31 -8.63 26.53
C SER A 94 -11.44 -9.40 25.82
N THR A 95 -11.58 -9.24 24.49
CA THR A 95 -12.64 -9.89 23.71
C THR A 95 -12.15 -11.03 22.81
N GLY A 96 -10.84 -11.16 22.64
CA GLY A 96 -10.21 -12.12 21.72
C GLY A 96 -10.32 -11.77 20.23
N LYS A 97 -10.93 -10.63 19.87
CA LYS A 97 -11.09 -10.21 18.46
C LYS A 97 -9.75 -9.75 17.86
N GLY A 98 -9.34 -10.33 16.73
CA GLY A 98 -8.04 -10.04 16.10
C GLY A 98 -7.90 -8.71 15.35
N TRP A 99 -9.00 -8.11 14.89
CA TRP A 99 -9.04 -6.88 14.08
C TRP A 99 -9.97 -5.85 14.72
N ASP A 100 -9.56 -5.27 15.83
CA ASP A 100 -10.51 -4.56 16.72
C ASP A 100 -10.01 -3.21 17.21
N HIS A 101 -8.72 -3.07 17.50
CA HIS A 101 -8.15 -1.82 17.98
C HIS A 101 -7.28 -1.17 16.92
N ASN A 102 -7.33 0.16 16.85
CA ASN A 102 -6.40 0.96 16.08
C ASN A 102 -5.20 1.41 16.93
N VAL A 103 -4.21 2.05 16.30
CA VAL A 103 -2.97 2.46 16.96
C VAL A 103 -3.22 3.42 18.14
N MET A 104 -4.21 4.30 18.00
CA MET A 104 -4.57 5.28 19.02
C MET A 104 -5.20 4.62 20.25
N GLN A 105 -6.10 3.65 20.03
CA GLN A 105 -6.76 2.89 21.11
C GLN A 105 -5.77 2.07 21.94
N LYS A 106 -4.68 1.62 21.30
CA LYS A 106 -3.57 0.93 21.98
C LYS A 106 -2.58 1.86 22.67
N ASN A 107 -2.69 3.17 22.47
CA ASN A 107 -1.68 4.14 22.88
C ASN A 107 -0.28 3.79 22.33
N TYR A 108 -0.24 3.33 21.09
CA TYR A 108 0.97 2.94 20.37
C TYR A 108 1.48 4.08 19.49
N GLU A 109 2.64 3.88 18.89
CA GLU A 109 3.37 4.91 18.14
C GLU A 109 3.28 4.70 16.62
N VAL A 110 3.61 5.75 15.86
CA VAL A 110 3.67 5.70 14.39
C VAL A 110 5.00 6.30 13.94
N LEU A 111 5.74 5.56 13.12
CA LEU A 111 6.96 6.03 12.46
C LEU A 111 6.68 6.24 10.97
N LEU A 112 6.69 7.50 10.53
CA LEU A 112 6.52 7.90 9.14
C LEU A 112 7.88 7.96 8.43
N VAL A 113 7.99 7.35 7.25
CA VAL A 113 9.19 7.41 6.41
C VAL A 113 8.80 7.73 4.97
N SER A 114 9.36 8.82 4.43
CA SER A 114 9.16 9.18 3.02
C SER A 114 9.74 8.12 2.07
N GLN A 115 8.94 7.58 1.15
CA GLN A 115 9.31 6.48 0.26
C GLN A 115 8.78 6.70 -1.18
N PHE A 116 9.49 7.51 -1.96
CA PHE A 116 9.11 7.78 -3.36
C PHE A 116 9.13 6.53 -4.27
N THR A 117 9.88 5.49 -3.88
CA THR A 117 9.99 4.26 -4.68
C THR A 117 8.72 3.43 -4.71
N LEU A 118 7.71 3.76 -3.89
CA LEU A 118 6.36 3.18 -4.00
C LEU A 118 5.71 3.45 -5.37
N TYR A 119 6.25 4.39 -6.15
CA TYR A 119 5.85 4.68 -7.52
C TYR A 119 6.73 4.01 -8.59
N GLY A 120 7.60 3.06 -8.20
CA GLY A 120 8.47 2.35 -9.13
C GLY A 120 7.69 1.62 -10.22
N ILE A 121 7.79 2.09 -11.45
CA ILE A 121 7.29 1.42 -12.65
C ILE A 121 8.49 0.78 -13.36
N LEU A 122 8.43 -0.52 -13.61
CA LEU A 122 9.53 -1.22 -14.26
C LEU A 122 9.45 -1.07 -15.78
N LYS A 123 10.46 -0.43 -16.39
CA LYS A 123 10.73 -0.46 -17.83
C LYS A 123 11.80 -1.53 -18.08
N GLY A 124 11.37 -2.74 -18.40
CA GLY A 124 12.23 -3.93 -18.29
C GLY A 124 12.53 -4.21 -16.82
N ASN A 125 13.80 -4.19 -16.43
CA ASN A 125 14.23 -4.34 -15.02
C ASN A 125 14.64 -3.00 -14.36
N LYS A 126 14.62 -1.89 -15.11
CA LYS A 126 14.97 -0.58 -14.58
C LYS A 126 13.73 0.08 -13.97
N PRO A 127 13.76 0.50 -12.70
CA PRO A 127 12.66 1.25 -12.12
C PRO A 127 12.66 2.69 -12.63
N ASP A 128 11.46 3.21 -12.85
CA ASP A 128 11.15 4.56 -13.25
C ASP A 128 10.16 5.15 -12.23
N PHE A 129 10.45 6.36 -11.76
CA PHE A 129 9.70 7.02 -10.68
C PHE A 129 9.10 8.36 -11.12
N HIS A 130 8.90 8.57 -12.43
CA HIS A 130 8.48 9.86 -12.99
C HIS A 130 7.18 10.44 -12.42
N VAL A 131 6.32 9.62 -11.81
CA VAL A 131 5.05 10.06 -11.22
C VAL A 131 5.16 10.48 -9.75
N ALA A 132 6.31 10.26 -9.11
CA ALA A 132 6.54 10.70 -7.75
C ALA A 132 6.68 12.24 -7.69
N MET A 133 6.20 12.83 -6.60
CA MET A 133 6.33 14.26 -6.36
C MET A 133 7.83 14.66 -6.33
N PRO A 134 8.24 15.73 -7.05
CA PRO A 134 9.63 16.20 -7.03
C PRO A 134 10.12 16.57 -5.62
N PRO A 135 11.41 16.37 -5.27
CA PRO A 135 11.90 16.59 -3.91
C PRO A 135 11.64 17.99 -3.33
N GLN A 136 11.67 19.02 -4.17
CA GLN A 136 11.48 20.42 -3.78
C GLN A 136 10.06 20.69 -3.27
N THR A 137 9.05 20.04 -3.85
CA THR A 137 7.65 20.13 -3.43
C THR A 137 7.32 19.04 -2.40
N ALA A 138 7.91 17.86 -2.52
CA ALA A 138 7.68 16.73 -1.64
C ALA A 138 8.17 16.98 -0.20
N LYS A 139 9.29 17.69 0.00
CA LYS A 139 9.81 17.99 1.34
C LYS A 139 8.81 18.81 2.20
N PRO A 140 8.34 19.99 1.77
CA PRO A 140 7.35 20.75 2.55
C PRO A 140 6.00 20.02 2.64
N PHE A 141 5.59 19.30 1.60
CA PHE A 141 4.35 18.52 1.63
C PHE A 141 4.41 17.39 2.67
N TYR A 142 5.52 16.65 2.71
CA TYR A 142 5.76 15.60 3.70
C TYR A 142 5.78 16.16 5.13
N ALA A 143 6.44 17.30 5.35
CA ALA A 143 6.43 17.96 6.66
C ALA A 143 4.99 18.31 7.10
N SER A 144 4.17 18.86 6.18
CA SER A 144 2.75 19.12 6.46
C SER A 144 1.98 17.83 6.79
N LEU A 145 2.27 16.72 6.10
CA LEU A 145 1.67 15.42 6.43
C LEU A 145 2.03 14.97 7.85
N VAL A 146 3.30 15.06 8.26
CA VAL A 146 3.74 14.71 9.63
C VAL A 146 3.00 15.57 10.66
N GLU A 147 2.87 16.88 10.43
CA GLU A 147 2.11 17.77 11.30
C GLU A 147 0.63 17.39 11.41
N ARG A 148 0.00 16.93 10.31
CA ARG A 148 -1.38 16.45 10.33
C ARG A 148 -1.52 15.24 11.25
N PHE A 149 -0.62 14.27 11.17
CA PHE A 149 -0.60 13.13 12.09
C PHE A 149 -0.44 13.56 13.56
N GLN A 150 0.49 14.48 13.83
CA GLN A 150 0.72 15.00 15.19
C GLN A 150 -0.52 15.71 15.75
N LYS A 151 -1.24 16.47 14.93
CA LYS A 151 -2.50 17.17 15.31
C LYS A 151 -3.66 16.20 15.52
N SER A 152 -3.74 15.12 14.75
CA SER A 152 -4.85 14.15 14.81
C SER A 152 -4.69 13.09 15.91
N TYR A 153 -3.52 12.96 16.54
CA TYR A 153 -3.29 11.97 17.58
C TYR A 153 -2.54 12.54 18.79
N LYS A 154 -1.25 12.23 18.94
CA LYS A 154 -0.39 12.69 20.04
C LYS A 154 0.96 13.05 19.43
N PRO A 155 1.43 14.31 19.55
CA PRO A 155 2.67 14.73 18.91
C PRO A 155 3.90 13.89 19.27
N ASP A 156 3.98 13.41 20.51
CA ASP A 156 5.07 12.56 21.01
C ASP A 156 5.04 11.13 20.47
N ALA A 157 3.86 10.61 20.10
CA ALA A 157 3.68 9.28 19.54
C ALA A 157 3.89 9.21 18.02
N ILE A 158 4.02 10.35 17.34
CA ILE A 158 4.31 10.45 15.91
C ILE A 158 5.79 10.77 15.72
N LYS A 159 6.51 9.83 15.12
CA LYS A 159 7.92 9.94 14.77
C LYS A 159 8.08 9.99 13.26
N ASP A 160 9.16 10.59 12.79
CA ASP A 160 9.53 10.60 11.37
C ASP A 160 11.00 10.21 11.15
N GLY A 161 11.31 9.80 9.93
CA GLY A 161 12.68 9.71 9.43
C GLY A 161 13.21 11.05 8.93
N VAL A 162 14.44 11.06 8.40
CA VAL A 162 15.05 12.27 7.84
C VAL A 162 14.80 12.32 6.33
N PHE A 163 13.90 13.21 5.90
CA PHE A 163 13.53 13.33 4.48
C PHE A 163 14.76 13.55 3.59
N GLY A 164 14.89 12.72 2.55
CA GLY A 164 15.96 12.81 1.55
C GLY A 164 17.34 12.29 2.02
N ALA A 165 17.47 11.84 3.27
CA ALA A 165 18.68 11.16 3.73
C ALA A 165 18.69 9.69 3.30
N MET A 166 19.89 9.12 3.16
CA MET A 166 20.07 7.68 3.05
C MET A 166 19.88 7.06 4.43
N MET A 167 18.73 6.43 4.63
CA MET A 167 18.32 5.84 5.90
C MET A 167 18.49 4.32 5.89
N GLN A 168 18.88 3.76 7.04
CA GLN A 168 18.61 2.35 7.35
C GLN A 168 17.35 2.30 8.19
N VAL A 169 16.33 1.59 7.73
CA VAL A 169 15.05 1.44 8.46
C VAL A 169 15.01 0.02 9.01
N ASN A 170 15.16 -0.10 10.34
CA ASN A 170 15.05 -1.36 11.03
C ASN A 170 13.60 -1.55 11.49
N LEU A 171 13.07 -2.76 11.38
CA LEU A 171 11.77 -3.10 11.94
C LEU A 171 11.68 -4.55 12.39
N VAL A 172 10.86 -4.77 13.41
CA VAL A 172 10.40 -6.09 13.82
C VAL A 172 8.90 -6.16 13.51
N ASN A 173 8.54 -6.75 12.37
CA ASN A 173 7.15 -6.93 11.99
C ASN A 173 6.42 -7.82 13.01
N ASP A 174 5.26 -7.36 13.48
CA ASP A 174 4.39 -8.11 14.38
C ASP A 174 3.22 -8.71 13.57
N GLY A 175 3.25 -10.03 13.36
CA GLY A 175 2.22 -10.79 12.63
C GLY A 175 2.80 -11.77 11.61
N PRO A 176 3.36 -11.31 10.47
CA PRO A 176 3.40 -9.92 10.00
C PRO A 176 2.05 -9.44 9.45
N VAL A 177 1.71 -8.18 9.69
CA VAL A 177 0.56 -7.49 9.09
C VAL A 177 1.07 -6.34 8.22
N THR A 178 0.62 -6.28 6.97
CA THR A 178 1.00 -5.22 6.03
C THR A 178 -0.21 -4.81 5.18
N MET A 179 -0.49 -3.51 5.16
CA MET A 179 -1.59 -2.91 4.42
C MET A 179 -1.05 -1.94 3.37
N GLN A 180 -1.68 -1.92 2.20
CA GLN A 180 -1.40 -0.95 1.16
C GLN A 180 -2.60 -0.01 1.04
N LEU A 181 -2.35 1.29 1.07
CA LEU A 181 -3.35 2.33 0.92
C LEU A 181 -3.01 3.19 -0.28
N ASP A 182 -4.02 3.47 -1.10
CA ASP A 182 -4.01 4.52 -2.13
C ASP A 182 -5.11 5.52 -1.76
N SER A 183 -4.83 6.83 -1.81
CA SER A 183 -5.83 7.87 -1.51
C SER A 183 -6.98 7.88 -2.50
N HIS A 184 -6.69 7.62 -3.77
CA HIS A 184 -7.67 7.43 -4.83
C HIS A 184 -7.82 5.94 -5.17
N SER A 185 -8.84 5.28 -4.61
CA SER A 185 -9.28 3.95 -5.05
C SER A 185 -10.62 4.06 -5.77
N PRO A 186 -10.86 3.35 -6.90
CA PRO A 186 -12.13 3.37 -7.63
C PRO A 186 -13.36 2.93 -6.81
N LYS A 187 -13.16 2.37 -5.61
CA LYS A 187 -14.23 1.97 -4.68
C LYS A 187 -14.50 3.01 -3.56
N ASN A 188 -13.64 4.00 -3.38
CA ASN A 188 -13.73 4.99 -2.29
C ASN A 188 -14.71 6.14 -2.59
N THR A 189 -15.28 6.21 -3.80
CA THR A 189 -16.31 7.20 -4.15
C THR A 189 -17.62 7.03 -3.37
N ASN A 190 -17.79 5.93 -2.63
CA ASN A 190 -18.97 5.71 -1.78
C ASN A 190 -18.79 6.21 -0.34
N ASP A 191 -17.55 6.42 0.15
CA ASP A 191 -17.32 6.93 1.51
C ASP A 191 -17.76 8.41 1.66
N ALA A 192 -17.96 9.14 0.54
CA ALA A 192 -18.44 10.52 0.53
C ALA A 192 -19.97 10.64 0.68
N VAL A 193 -20.71 9.53 0.74
CA VAL A 193 -22.19 9.51 0.83
C VAL A 193 -22.68 9.11 2.22
N GLU A 194 -21.82 8.58 3.10
CA GLU A 194 -22.20 8.21 4.47
C GLU A 194 -22.06 9.36 5.50
N GLU A 195 -21.61 10.55 5.08
CA GLU A 195 -21.50 11.76 5.94
C GLU A 195 -22.58 12.82 5.65
N SER A 196 -23.75 12.44 5.13
CA SER A 196 -24.94 13.32 5.01
C SER A 196 -26.12 12.87 5.87
#